data_AF-U6EBC9-F1
#
_entry.id   AF-U6EBC9-F1
#
_cell.length_a   1.000
_cell.length_b   1.000
_cell.length_c   1.000
_cell.angle_alpha   90.00
_cell.angle_beta   90.00
_cell.angle_gamma   90.00
#
_symmetry.space_group_name_H-M   'P 1'
#
loop_
_entity.id
_entity.type
_entity.pdbx_description
1 polymer ?
#
loop_
_entity_poly.entity_id
_entity_poly.type
_entity_poly.pdbx_seq_one_letter_code
_entity_poly.pdbx_strand_id
1 'polypeptide(L)' 'MTRSKFCPNCGSRNIKWINPQMWSIWHCGDCGYQGAVVIEDKELADAVRKNFRKIRDEENESGSSYDDE' A
#
# COMPACT_ATOMS: atom_id res chain seq x y z
N MET A 1 18.14 4.85 15.95
CA MET A 1 17.41 3.83 15.15
C MET A 1 16.34 4.53 14.33
N THR A 2 16.39 4.42 13.00
CA THR A 2 15.37 5.01 12.12
C THR A 2 14.07 4.20 12.24
N ARG A 3 12.96 4.83 12.62
CA ARG A 3 11.65 4.15 12.60
C ARG A 3 11.30 3.73 11.18
N SER A 4 10.94 2.45 11.01
CA SER A 4 10.45 1.95 9.72
C SER A 4 9.10 2.58 9.42
N LYS A 5 8.88 2.93 8.15
CA LYS A 5 7.62 3.47 7.65
C LYS A 5 6.95 2.45 6.75
N PHE A 6 5.63 2.36 6.86
CA PHE A 6 4.82 1.43 6.10
C PHE A 6 3.67 2.16 5.41
N CYS A 7 3.26 1.64 4.25
CA CYS A 7 2.15 2.15 3.48
C CYS A 7 0.82 1.92 4.21
N PRO A 8 -0.03 2.96 4.36
CA PRO A 8 -1.32 2.81 5.02
C PRO A 8 -2.34 1.99 4.24
N ASN A 9 -2.15 1.81 2.92
CA ASN A 9 -3.08 1.04 2.09
C ASN A 9 -2.74 -0.45 2.05
N CYS A 10 -1.47 -0.80 1.87
CA CYS A 10 -1.05 -2.18 1.61
C CYS A 10 -0.07 -2.77 2.63
N GLY A 11 0.35 -1.97 3.64
CA GLY A 11 1.30 -2.38 4.67
C GLY A 11 2.74 -2.59 4.16
N SER A 12 3.04 -2.22 2.91
CA SER A 12 4.38 -2.36 2.35
C SER A 12 5.39 -1.40 2.96
N ARG A 13 6.66 -1.83 3.02
CA ARG A 13 7.82 -0.99 3.35
C ARG A 13 8.36 -0.21 2.14
N ASN A 14 7.85 -0.48 0.95
CA ASN A 14 8.23 0.19 -0.29
C ASN A 14 7.58 1.57 -0.37
N ILE A 15 7.88 2.43 0.60
CA ILE A 15 7.37 3.79 0.73
C ILE A 15 8.52 4.78 0.77
N LYS A 16 8.48 5.78 -0.11
CA LYS A 16 9.57 6.74 -0.33
C LYS A 16 9.03 8.16 -0.50
N TRP A 17 9.81 9.13 -0.03
CA TRP A 17 9.58 10.53 -0.35
C TRP A 17 10.29 10.83 -1.69
N ILE A 18 9.52 10.95 -2.77
CA ILE A 18 10.08 11.04 -4.14
C ILE A 18 10.24 12.49 -4.60
N ASN A 19 9.32 13.37 -4.20
CA ASN A 19 9.28 14.71 -4.72
C ASN A 19 9.60 15.75 -3.62
N PRO A 20 10.80 16.36 -3.65
CA PRO A 20 11.20 17.41 -2.71
C PRO A 20 10.35 18.67 -2.78
N GLN A 21 9.57 18.89 -3.85
CA GLN A 21 8.62 20.01 -3.95
C GLN A 21 7.27 19.68 -3.31
N MET A 22 6.88 18.40 -3.29
CA MET A 22 5.68 17.93 -2.60
C MET A 22 6.06 17.50 -1.18
N TRP A 23 6.44 18.49 -0.37
CA TRP A 23 6.78 18.28 1.03
C TRP A 23 5.76 17.38 1.71
N SER A 24 6.27 16.47 2.52
CA SER A 24 5.46 15.58 3.34
C SER A 24 4.58 14.56 2.58
N ILE A 25 4.74 14.38 1.26
CA ILE A 25 4.00 13.34 0.51
C ILE A 25 4.83 12.08 0.31
N TRP A 26 4.35 10.97 0.87
CA TRP A 26 4.92 9.65 0.67
C TRP A 26 4.30 8.95 -0.53
N HIS A 27 5.12 8.21 -1.28
CA HIS A 27 4.67 7.37 -2.38
C HIS A 27 4.99 5.90 -2.11
N CYS A 28 4.00 5.02 -2.28
CA CYS A 28 4.18 3.57 -2.20
C CYS A 28 4.34 2.94 -3.58
N GLY A 29 5.48 2.27 -3.81
CA GLY A 29 5.79 1.62 -5.08
C GLY A 29 5.00 0.32 -5.34
N ASP A 30 4.34 -0.26 -4.34
CA ASP A 30 3.64 -1.54 -4.49
C ASP A 30 2.15 -1.40 -4.82
N CYS A 31 1.50 -0.34 -4.32
CA CYS A 31 0.06 -0.12 -4.53
C CYS A 31 -0.28 1.29 -5.06
N GLY A 32 0.73 2.13 -5.33
CA GLY A 32 0.54 3.47 -5.89
C GLY A 32 0.04 4.53 -4.92
N TYR A 33 -0.10 4.23 -3.61
CA TYR A 33 -0.52 5.23 -2.61
C TYR A 33 0.34 6.50 -2.67
N GLN A 34 -0.30 7.66 -2.65
CA GLN A 34 0.34 8.98 -2.54
C GLN A 34 -0.37 9.80 -1.47
N GLY A 35 0.33 10.17 -0.40
CA GLY A 35 -0.26 10.99 0.66
C GLY A 35 0.64 11.24 1.84
N ALA A 36 0.16 12.04 2.79
CA ALA A 36 0.94 12.48 3.95
C ALA A 36 1.02 11.45 5.08
N VAL A 37 0.21 10.39 5.04
CA VAL A 37 0.05 9.44 6.13
C VAL A 37 0.96 8.23 5.92
N VAL A 38 1.64 7.83 6.98
CA VAL A 38 2.44 6.59 7.04
C VAL A 38 2.19 5.90 8.37
N ILE A 39 2.33 4.57 8.37
CA ILE A 39 2.28 3.77 9.59
C ILE A 39 3.72 3.60 10.10
N GLU A 40 3.95 3.82 11.40
CA GLU A 40 5.22 3.51 12.06
C GLU A 40 5.13 2.30 12.99
N ASP A 41 3.92 1.78 13.21
CA ASP A 41 3.66 0.60 14.01
C ASP A 41 3.67 -0.67 13.15
N LYS A 42 4.52 -1.63 13.50
CA LYS A 42 4.70 -2.86 12.71
C LYS A 42 3.47 -3.76 12.79
N GLU A 43 2.83 -3.88 13.95
CA GLU A 43 1.69 -4.78 14.13
C GLU A 43 0.49 -4.30 13.31
N LEU A 44 0.24 -2.99 13.32
CA LEU A 44 -0.76 -2.35 12.48
C LEU A 44 -0.44 -2.53 10.99
N ALA A 45 0.81 -2.36 10.58
CA ALA A 45 1.23 -2.57 9.20
C ALA A 45 1.01 -4.02 8.72
N ASP A 46 1.31 -5.00 9.57
CA ASP A 46 1.09 -6.42 9.28
C ASP A 46 -0.41 -6.74 9.14
N ALA A 47 -1.27 -6.14 9.97
CA ALA A 47 -2.72 -6.27 9.86
C ALA A 47 -3.27 -5.68 8.55
N VAL A 48 -2.83 -4.46 8.19
CA VAL A 48 -3.17 -3.80 6.92
C VAL A 48 -2.74 -4.68 5.73
N ARG A 49 -1.52 -5.21 5.77
CA ARG A 49 -1.00 -6.09 4.71
C ARG A 49 -1.83 -7.36 4.53
N LYS A 50 -2.27 -7.97 5.63
CA LYS A 50 -3.13 -9.17 5.59
C LYS A 50 -4.48 -8.87 4.96
N ASN A 51 -5.11 -7.75 5.33
CA ASN A 51 -6.40 -7.35 4.77
C ASN A 51 -6.29 -7.00 3.28
N PHE A 52 -5.25 -6.27 2.89
CA PHE A 52 -5.01 -5.92 1.48
C PHE A 52 -4.86 -7.15 0.58
N ARG A 53 -4.20 -8.21 1.05
CA ARG A 53 -4.07 -9.48 0.31
C ARG A 53 -5.42 -10.19 0.15
N LYS A 54 -6.19 -10.32 1.24
CA LYS A 54 -7.51 -10.95 1.20
C LYS A 54 -8.44 -10.29 0.18
N ILE A 55 -8.54 -8.96 0.23
CA ILE A 55 -9.39 -8.20 -0.70
C ILE A 55 -8.94 -8.45 -2.15
N ARG A 56 -7.63 -8.40 -2.41
CA ARG A 56 -7.10 -8.70 -3.74
C ARG A 56 -7.40 -10.12 -4.19
N ASP A 57 -7.24 -11.11 -3.33
CA ASP A 57 -7.48 -12.51 -3.68
C ASP A 57 -8.97 -12.72 -4.02
N GLU A 58 -9.89 -12.13 -3.24
CA GLU A 58 -11.35 -12.11 -3.50
C GLU A 58 -11.72 -11.40 -4.83
N GLU A 59 -11.05 -10.29 -5.16
CA GLU A 59 -11.24 -9.58 -6.43
C GLU A 59 -10.73 -10.39 -7.64
N ASN A 60 -9.65 -11.14 -7.48
CA ASN A 60 -9.11 -11.97 -8.56
C ASN A 60 -9.98 -13.21 -8.83
N GLU A 61 -10.65 -13.75 -7.81
CA GLU A 61 -11.60 -14.87 -7.98
C GLU A 61 -12.93 -14.44 -8.65
N SER A 62 -13.27 -13.15 -8.62
CA SER A 62 -14.52 -12.61 -9.19
C SER A 62 -14.37 -11.95 -10.58
N GLY A 63 -13.15 -11.79 -11.10
CA GLY A 63 -12.85 -11.01 -12.32
C GLY A 63 -12.66 -11.76 -13.64
N SER A 64 -12.90 -13.09 -13.73
CA SER A 64 -12.70 -13.87 -14.96
C SER A 64 -14.01 -14.10 -15.74
N SER A 65 -14.57 -13.08 -16.38
CA SER A 65 -15.45 -13.28 -17.56
C SER A 65 -15.66 -11.96 -18.33
N TYR A 66 -14.95 -11.79 -19.44
CA TYR A 66 -15.48 -11.04 -20.58
C TYR A 66 -15.07 -11.81 -21.83
N ASP A 67 -16.05 -12.49 -22.42
CA ASP A 67 -15.99 -13.08 -23.76
C ASP A 67 -15.90 -11.93 -24.79
N ASP A 68 -14.84 -11.94 -25.60
CA ASP A 68 -14.69 -11.15 -26.83
C ASP A 68 -15.67 -11.71 -27.90
N GLU A 69 -16.58 -10.86 -28.40
CA GLU A 69 -17.30 -11.06 -29.68
C GLU A 69 -16.61 -10.31 -30.82
#